data_AF-A0A8J6EKA4-F1
#
_entry.id   AF-A0A8J6EKA4-F1
#
_cell.length_a   1.000
_cell.length_b   1.000
_cell.length_c   1.000
_cell.angle_alpha   90.00
_cell.angle_beta   90.00
_cell.angle_gamma   90.00
#
_symmetry.space_group_name_H-M   'P 1'
#
loop_
_entity.id
_entity.type
_entity.pdbx_description
1 polymer ?
#
loop_
_entity_poly.entity_id
_entity_poly.type
_entity_poly.pdbx_seq_one_letter_code
_entity_poly.pdbx_strand_id
1 'polypeptide(L)'
;MAVISSLLPSRFLTLTAHLVIVITIFWSRENNVLACLPMDYTQDQYNAADTELIVALSVTLGMFVIEFAGFFSGISMFNNTQSVLSIGAHTSASVALLFYLFEGWTCAIYWWIFAFCR
;
A
#
# COMPACT_ATOMS: atom_id res chain seq x y z
N MET A 1 24.41 -5.58 18.32
CA MET A 1 23.46 -4.71 19.06
C MET A 1 22.90 -3.59 18.19
N ALA A 2 23.70 -2.87 17.40
CA ALA A 2 23.21 -1.77 16.54
C ALA A 2 22.07 -2.14 15.58
N VAL A 3 22.13 -3.32 14.94
CA VAL A 3 21.10 -3.79 13.98
C VAL A 3 19.72 -3.95 14.64
N ILE A 4 19.68 -4.41 15.89
CA ILE A 4 18.43 -4.62 16.63
C ILE A 4 17.85 -3.25 17.01
N SER A 5 18.71 -2.31 17.41
CA SER A 5 18.30 -0.94 17.75
C SER A 5 17.79 -0.14 16.54
N SER A 6 18.19 -0.49 15.31
CA SER A 6 17.71 0.16 14.09
C SER A 6 16.39 -0.38 13.55
N LEU A 7 15.93 -1.56 13.98
CA LEU A 7 14.68 -2.16 13.47
C LEU A 7 13.47 -1.28 13.71
N LEU A 8 13.41 -0.63 14.87
CA LEU A 8 12.30 0.25 15.23
C LEU A 8 12.16 1.46 14.29
N PRO A 9 13.19 2.32 14.12
CA PRO A 9 13.09 3.45 13.21
C PRO A 9 12.95 3.01 11.75
N SER A 10 13.57 1.90 11.33
CA SER A 10 13.41 1.37 9.97
C SER A 10 11.98 0.91 9.69
N ARG A 11 11.33 0.25 10.65
CA ARG A 11 9.92 -0.16 10.52
C ARG A 11 9.00 1.04 10.43
N PHE A 12 9.20 2.04 11.28
CA PHE A 12 8.43 3.28 11.21
C PHE A 12 8.55 3.96 9.85
N LEU A 13 9.78 4.07 9.33
CA LEU A 13 10.04 4.74 8.05
C LEU A 13 9.40 4.00 6.88
N THR A 14 9.53 2.68 6.84
CA THR A 14 8.97 1.85 5.76
C THR A 14 7.44 1.80 5.80
N LEU A 15 6.86 1.72 7.00
CA LEU A 15 5.41 1.81 7.20
C LEU A 15 4.86 3.17 6.73
N THR A 16 5.56 4.25 7.07
CA THR A 16 5.20 5.61 6.65
C THR A 16 5.36 5.81 5.14
N ALA A 17 6.44 5.30 4.55
CA ALA A 17 6.65 5.36 3.10
C ALA A 17 5.52 4.65 2.33
N HIS A 18 5.13 3.45 2.78
CA HIS A 18 4.02 2.71 2.19
C HIS A 18 2.69 3.48 2.37
N LEU A 19 2.45 4.11 3.51
CA LEU A 19 1.27 4.96 3.70
C LEU A 19 1.23 6.14 2.71
N VAL A 20 2.35 6.85 2.56
CA VAL A 20 2.44 8.04 1.69
C VAL A 20 2.20 7.68 0.22
N ILE A 21 2.77 6.56 -0.28
CA ILE A 21 2.52 6.15 -1.67
C ILE A 21 1.06 5.73 -1.88
N VAL A 22 0.42 5.08 -0.91
CA VAL A 22 -1.00 4.71 -0.99
C VAL A 22 -1.91 5.93 -1.01
N ILE A 23 -1.63 6.95 -0.18
CA ILE A 23 -2.35 8.23 -0.20
C ILE A 23 -2.14 8.94 -1.55
N THR A 24 -0.92 8.90 -2.08
CA THR A 24 -0.60 9.50 -3.38
C THR A 24 -1.41 8.86 -4.49
N ILE A 25 -1.44 7.52 -4.56
CA ILE A 25 -2.26 6.78 -5.52
C ILE A 25 -3.75 7.11 -5.34
N PHE A 26 -4.23 7.22 -4.10
CA PHE A 26 -5.63 7.59 -3.83
C PHE A 26 -6.01 8.96 -4.43
N TRP A 27 -5.10 9.94 -4.34
CA TRP A 27 -5.30 11.25 -4.96
C TRP A 27 -5.12 11.25 -6.47
N SER A 28 -4.23 10.43 -7.03
CA SER A 28 -3.91 10.39 -8.46
C SER A 28 -4.53 9.20 -9.22
N ARG A 29 -5.58 8.59 -8.66
CA ARG A 29 -6.10 7.29 -9.12
C ARG A 29 -6.69 7.30 -10.53
N GLU A 30 -7.09 8.46 -11.05
CA GLU A 30 -7.73 8.60 -12.36
C GLU A 30 -6.90 7.95 -13.48
N ASN A 31 -5.58 8.15 -13.47
CA ASN A 31 -4.67 7.53 -14.44
C ASN A 31 -4.70 6.00 -14.35
N ASN A 32 -4.74 5.46 -13.13
CA ASN A 32 -4.82 4.03 -12.92
C ASN A 32 -6.18 3.47 -13.33
N VAL A 33 -7.28 4.17 -13.05
CA VAL A 33 -8.63 3.77 -13.48
C VAL A 33 -8.71 3.70 -15.00
N LEU A 34 -8.19 4.71 -15.71
CA LEU A 34 -8.17 4.73 -17.17
C LEU A 34 -7.35 3.56 -17.76
N ALA A 35 -6.26 3.17 -17.10
CA ALA A 35 -5.47 2.01 -17.53
C ALA A 35 -6.20 0.66 -17.36
N CYS A 36 -7.27 0.60 -16.57
CA CYS A 36 -8.09 -0.58 -16.39
C CYS A 36 -9.17 -0.74 -17.47
N LEU A 37 -9.39 0.29 -18.29
CA LEU A 37 -10.53 0.37 -19.19
C LEU A 37 -10.13 0.03 -20.64
N PRO A 38 -11.07 -0.52 -21.43
CA PRO A 38 -10.89 -0.65 -22.87
C PRO A 38 -10.88 0.73 -23.56
N MET A 39 -10.38 0.78 -24.81
CA MET A 39 -10.31 2.02 -25.61
C MET A 39 -11.68 2.71 -25.76
N ASP A 40 -12.74 1.91 -25.91
CA ASP A 40 -14.13 2.37 -25.92
C ASP A 40 -14.81 1.88 -24.63
N TYR A 41 -14.90 2.74 -23.63
CA TYR A 41 -15.52 2.42 -22.34
C TYR A 41 -16.83 3.17 -22.12
N THR A 42 -17.72 2.57 -21.35
CA THR A 42 -18.94 3.24 -20.87
C THR A 42 -18.71 3.91 -19.53
N GLN A 43 -19.54 4.90 -19.19
CA GLN A 43 -19.45 5.56 -17.88
C GLN A 43 -19.64 4.58 -16.72
N ASP A 44 -20.46 3.53 -16.90
CA ASP A 44 -20.68 2.51 -15.87
C ASP A 44 -19.42 1.68 -15.61
N GLN A 45 -18.65 1.36 -16.66
CA GLN A 45 -17.37 0.65 -16.51
C GLN A 45 -16.33 1.50 -15.78
N TYR A 46 -16.26 2.81 -16.10
CA TYR A 46 -15.41 3.75 -15.39
C TYR A 46 -15.77 3.81 -13.91
N ASN A 47 -17.06 4.00 -13.60
CA ASN A 47 -17.53 4.11 -12.21
C ASN A 47 -17.28 2.83 -11.42
N ALA A 48 -17.41 1.65 -12.05
CA ALA A 48 -17.12 0.37 -11.43
C ALA A 48 -15.63 0.22 -11.09
N ALA A 49 -14.73 0.55 -12.03
CA ALA A 49 -13.28 0.50 -11.82
C ALA A 49 -12.81 1.52 -10.78
N ASP A 50 -13.36 2.75 -10.79
CA ASP A 50 -13.06 3.76 -9.78
C ASP A 50 -13.50 3.30 -8.38
N THR A 51 -14.71 2.74 -8.28
CA THR A 51 -15.23 2.20 -7.01
C THR A 51 -14.36 1.05 -6.49
N GLU A 52 -13.96 0.13 -7.36
CA GLU A 52 -13.08 -0.99 -7.00
C GLU A 52 -11.76 -0.48 -6.39
N LEU A 53 -11.10 0.48 -7.05
CA LEU A 53 -9.83 1.01 -6.59
C LEU A 53 -9.96 1.82 -5.30
N ILE A 54 -11.03 2.61 -5.15
CA ILE A 54 -11.35 3.32 -3.90
C ILE A 54 -11.54 2.32 -2.75
N VAL A 55 -12.29 1.23 -2.97
CA VAL A 55 -12.51 0.21 -1.94
C VAL A 55 -11.19 -0.43 -1.54
N ALA A 56 -10.37 -0.83 -2.51
CA ALA A 56 -9.08 -1.47 -2.25
C ALA A 56 -8.15 -0.56 -1.44
N LEU A 57 -8.00 0.71 -1.85
CA LEU A 57 -7.18 1.69 -1.14
C LEU A 57 -7.75 2.01 0.26
N SER A 58 -9.07 2.06 0.41
CA SER A 58 -9.72 2.32 1.70
C SER A 58 -9.46 1.20 2.71
N VAL A 59 -9.51 -0.06 2.25
CA VAL A 59 -9.15 -1.22 3.08
C VAL A 59 -7.68 -1.14 3.51
N THR A 60 -6.78 -0.81 2.58
CA THR A 60 -5.35 -0.63 2.87
C THR A 60 -5.10 0.47 3.91
N LEU A 61 -5.83 1.58 3.83
CA LEU A 61 -5.77 2.67 4.81
C LEU A 61 -6.29 2.23 6.19
N GLY A 62 -7.40 1.49 6.24
CA GLY A 62 -7.92 0.92 7.49
C GLY A 62 -6.90 -0.01 8.17
N MET A 63 -6.22 -0.86 7.40
CA MET A 63 -5.15 -1.72 7.93
C MET A 63 -3.94 -0.93 8.45
N PHE A 64 -3.57 0.21 7.84
CA PHE A 64 -2.53 1.08 8.38
C PHE A 64 -2.90 1.61 9.75
N VAL A 65 -4.17 1.99 9.96
CA VAL A 65 -4.62 2.47 11.28
C VAL A 65 -4.41 1.40 12.36
N ILE A 66 -4.76 0.14 12.06
CA ILE A 66 -4.55 -0.98 12.98
C ILE A 66 -3.06 -1.18 13.26
N GLU A 67 -2.22 -1.17 12.21
CA GLU A 67 -0.79 -1.40 12.36
C GLU A 67 -0.08 -0.27 13.09
N PHE A 68 -0.39 0.99 12.79
CA PHE A 68 0.13 2.15 13.51
C PHE A 68 -0.34 2.15 14.97
N ALA A 69 -1.59 1.81 15.26
CA ALA A 69 -2.08 1.69 16.64
C ALA A 69 -1.31 0.59 17.39
N GLY A 70 -1.08 -0.57 16.77
CA GLY A 70 -0.27 -1.66 17.33
C GLY A 70 1.22 -1.32 17.46
N PHE A 71 1.74 -0.42 16.63
CA PHE A 71 3.11 0.09 16.70
C PHE A 71 3.27 1.10 17.84
N PHE A 72 2.43 2.14 17.88
CA PHE A 72 2.48 3.20 18.89
C PHE A 72 2.07 2.74 20.29
N SER A 73 1.22 1.72 20.40
CA SER A 73 0.90 1.08 21.70
C SER A 73 2.03 0.22 22.26
N GLY A 74 3.10 -0.03 21.49
CA GLY A 74 4.22 -0.86 21.91
C GLY A 74 4.00 -2.37 21.78
N ILE A 75 2.78 -2.83 21.44
CA ILE A 75 2.41 -4.26 21.39
C ILE A 75 3.23 -5.00 20.33
N SER A 76 3.38 -4.43 19.14
CA SER A 76 4.14 -5.03 18.04
C SER A 76 5.61 -4.59 18.00
N MET A 77 6.01 -3.68 18.89
CA MET A 77 7.29 -2.96 18.80
C MET A 77 8.51 -3.81 19.17
N PHE A 78 8.32 -4.83 20.01
CA PHE A 78 9.41 -5.64 20.57
C PHE A 78 9.55 -7.02 19.92
N ASN A 79 8.75 -7.33 18.89
CA ASN A 79 8.90 -8.57 18.14
C ASN A 79 9.82 -8.34 16.92
N ASN A 80 11.07 -8.78 17.05
CA ASN A 80 12.10 -8.60 16.01
C ASN A 80 11.75 -9.33 14.70
N THR A 81 11.16 -10.54 14.76
CA THR A 81 10.78 -11.29 13.56
C THR A 81 9.65 -10.58 12.81
N GLN A 82 8.63 -10.12 13.55
CA GLN A 82 7.53 -9.35 12.96
C GLN A 82 8.05 -8.04 12.36
N SER A 83 9.02 -7.39 13.00
CA SER A 83 9.60 -6.14 12.49
C SER A 83 10.36 -6.34 11.19
N VAL A 84 11.16 -7.41 11.05
CA VAL A 84 11.89 -7.71 9.81
C VAL A 84 10.92 -8.05 8.67
N LEU A 85 9.90 -8.87 8.94
CA LEU A 85 8.88 -9.21 7.94
C LEU A 85 8.07 -7.98 7.50
N SER A 86 7.66 -7.14 8.46
CA SER A 86 6.98 -5.87 8.18
C SER A 86 7.87 -4.96 7.31
N ILE A 87 9.14 -4.74 7.68
CA ILE A 87 10.07 -3.94 6.87
C ILE A 87 10.16 -4.48 5.43
N GLY A 88 10.32 -5.79 5.25
CA GLY A 88 10.40 -6.41 3.93
C GLY A 88 9.12 -6.25 3.10
N ALA A 89 7.97 -6.52 3.71
CA ALA A 89 6.65 -6.39 3.07
C ALA A 89 6.37 -4.93 2.68
N HIS A 90 6.53 -3.98 3.60
CA HIS A 90 6.27 -2.56 3.30
C HIS A 90 7.26 -1.98 2.29
N THR A 91 8.52 -2.40 2.30
CA THR A 91 9.51 -1.94 1.32
C THR A 91 9.18 -2.49 -0.07
N SER A 92 8.89 -3.78 -0.19
CA SER A 92 8.51 -4.40 -1.46
C SER A 92 7.20 -3.85 -2.02
N ALA A 93 6.19 -3.64 -1.16
CA ALA A 93 4.96 -2.95 -1.53
C ALA A 93 5.23 -1.53 -2.03
N SER A 94 6.06 -0.75 -1.33
CA SER A 94 6.38 0.63 -1.73
C SER A 94 7.03 0.67 -3.11
N VAL A 95 7.97 -0.24 -3.38
CA VAL A 95 8.62 -0.35 -4.70
C VAL A 95 7.60 -0.74 -5.78
N ALA A 96 6.78 -1.76 -5.53
CA ALA A 96 5.76 -2.20 -6.49
C ALA A 96 4.71 -1.12 -6.76
N LEU A 97 4.28 -0.38 -5.73
CA LEU A 97 3.33 0.71 -5.84
C LEU A 97 3.90 1.95 -6.55
N LEU A 98 5.22 2.18 -6.48
CA LEU A 98 5.86 3.21 -7.30
C LEU A 98 5.75 2.87 -8.79
N PHE A 99 6.01 1.61 -9.18
CA PHE A 99 5.78 1.19 -10.56
C PHE A 99 4.30 1.29 -10.94
N TYR A 100 3.39 0.86 -10.06
CA TYR A 100 1.95 1.00 -10.26
C TYR A 100 1.54 2.46 -10.52
N LEU A 101 2.11 3.41 -9.77
CA LEU A 101 1.82 4.84 -9.90
C LEU A 101 2.36 5.43 -11.21
N PHE A 102 3.61 5.13 -11.57
CA PHE A 102 4.25 5.78 -12.73
C PHE A 102 3.94 5.12 -14.07
N GLU A 103 3.79 3.79 -14.10
CA GLU A 103 3.56 3.02 -15.33
C GLU A 103 2.06 2.81 -15.62
N GLY A 104 1.16 3.31 -14.75
CA GLY A 104 -0.29 3.20 -14.96
C GLY A 104 -0.75 1.75 -15.05
N TRP A 105 -0.45 0.94 -14.05
CA TRP A 105 -0.81 -0.48 -14.05
C TRP A 105 -2.32 -0.71 -13.84
N THR A 106 -2.83 -1.84 -14.35
CA THR A 106 -4.25 -2.20 -14.26
C THR A 106 -4.70 -2.48 -12.82
N CYS A 107 -5.99 -2.30 -12.56
CA CYS A 107 -6.61 -2.33 -11.23
C CYS A 107 -6.38 -3.67 -10.52
N ALA A 108 -6.41 -4.78 -11.28
CA ALA A 108 -6.16 -6.11 -10.76
C ALA A 108 -4.77 -6.25 -10.11
N ILE A 109 -3.76 -5.54 -10.60
CA ILE A 109 -2.39 -5.62 -10.06
C ILE A 109 -2.34 -5.05 -8.64
N TYR A 110 -3.17 -4.05 -8.32
CA TYR A 110 -3.25 -3.50 -6.96
C TYR A 110 -3.63 -4.59 -5.94
N TRP A 111 -4.62 -5.43 -6.25
CA TRP A 111 -5.04 -6.54 -5.38
C TRP A 111 -3.94 -7.57 -5.17
N TRP A 112 -3.14 -7.85 -6.20
CA TRP A 112 -1.99 -8.75 -6.07
C TRP A 112 -0.92 -8.16 -5.14
N ILE A 113 -0.58 -6.87 -5.31
CA ILE A 113 0.37 -6.19 -4.42
C ILE A 113 -0.14 -6.20 -2.98
N PHE A 114 -1.43 -5.93 -2.78
CA PHE A 114 -2.08 -5.98 -1.47
C PHE A 114 -2.01 -7.39 -0.85
N ALA A 115 -2.29 -8.45 -1.62
CA ALA A 115 -2.29 -9.81 -1.07
C ALA A 115 -0.89 -10.31 -0.65
N PHE A 116 0.17 -9.90 -1.36
CA PHE A 116 1.53 -10.40 -1.12
C PHE A 116 2.37 -9.53 -0.19
N CYS A 117 2.11 -8.23 -0.15
CA CYS A 117 3.00 -7.26 0.50
C CYS A 117 2.31 -6.42 1.58
N ARG A 118 1.15 -6.86 2.08
CA ARG A 118 0.39 -6.20 3.16
C ARG A 118 0.36 -7.01 4.45
#